data_AF-A0A932PRA8-F1
#
_entry.id   AF-A0A932PRA8-F1
#
_cell.length_a   1.000
_cell.length_b   1.000
_cell.length_c   1.000
_cell.angle_alpha   90.00
_cell.angle_beta   90.00
_cell.angle_gamma   90.00
#
_symmetry.space_group_name_H-M   'P 1'
#
loop_
_entity.id
_entity.type
_entity.pdbx_description
1 polymer ?
#
loop_
_entity_poly.entity_id
_entity_poly.type
_entity_poly.pdbx_seq_one_letter_code
_entity_poly.pdbx_strand_id
1 'polypeptide(L)'
;MRVVCPPNFVREALAQEGPVRDGLSKMLRIASDLSFADLLKHQGVHLEKLTGKTDPVTKKPLYSLRATRAARVIALVDGDTLVLLTVVSDHDKAYK
;
A
#
# COMPACT_ATOMS: atom_id res chain seq x y z
N MET A 1 4.19 -11.96 -6.40
CA MET A 1 3.96 -10.84 -7.35
C MET A 1 5.19 -9.95 -7.38
N ARG A 2 5.39 -9.12 -8.41
CA ARG A 2 6.46 -8.12 -8.41
C ARG A 2 6.03 -6.87 -7.64
N VAL A 3 6.74 -6.49 -6.58
CA VAL A 3 6.52 -5.22 -5.88
C VAL A 3 7.49 -4.16 -6.41
N VAL A 4 6.98 -2.99 -6.79
CA VAL A 4 7.78 -1.85 -7.28
C VAL A 4 7.61 -0.67 -6.33
N CYS A 5 8.74 -0.12 -5.90
CA CYS A 5 8.83 1.07 -5.06
C CYS A 5 9.48 2.21 -5.87
N PRO A 6 8.70 3.10 -6.50
CA PRO A 6 9.21 4.27 -7.21
C PRO A 6 10.01 5.20 -6.29
N PRO A 7 10.94 6.02 -6.82
CA PRO A 7 11.77 6.89 -6.01
C PRO A 7 11.01 7.86 -5.08
N ASN A 8 9.85 8.36 -5.51
CA ASN A 8 8.99 9.22 -4.68
C ASN A 8 8.45 8.46 -3.46
N PHE A 9 7.91 7.26 -3.68
CA PHE A 9 7.44 6.40 -2.59
C PHE A 9 8.56 6.08 -1.61
N VAL A 10 9.77 5.74 -2.10
CA VAL A 10 10.91 5.45 -1.24
C VAL A 10 11.26 6.65 -0.35
N ARG A 11 11.26 7.87 -0.91
CA ARG A 11 11.49 9.10 -0.14
C ARG A 11 10.44 9.30 0.94
N GLU A 12 9.16 9.16 0.59
CA GLU A 12 8.05 9.29 1.55
C GLU A 12 8.11 8.24 2.66
N ALA A 13 8.41 6.99 2.30
CA ALA A 13 8.55 5.88 3.23
C ALA A 13 9.69 6.11 4.23
N LEU A 14 10.85 6.58 3.76
CA LEU A 14 12.00 6.86 4.62
C LEU A 14 11.77 8.08 5.53
N ALA A 15 10.92 9.03 5.12
CA ALA A 15 10.55 10.19 5.92
C ALA A 15 9.57 9.88 7.06
N GLN A 16 8.92 8.69 7.05
CA GLN A 16 8.00 8.29 8.11
C GLN A 16 8.72 8.04 9.44
N GLU A 17 7.97 8.09 10.55
CA GLU A 17 8.46 7.72 11.87
C GLU A 17 8.87 6.23 11.97
N GLY A 18 9.74 5.91 12.92
CA GLY A 18 10.26 4.55 13.14
C GLY A 18 9.21 3.44 13.10
N PRO A 19 8.13 3.52 13.91
CA PRO A 19 7.09 2.50 13.92
C PRO A 19 6.38 2.30 12.57
N VAL A 20 6.20 3.38 11.80
CA VAL A 20 5.60 3.31 10.46
C VAL A 20 6.59 2.69 9.48
N ARG A 21 7.88 3.03 9.54
CA ARG A 21 8.92 2.40 8.71
C ARG A 21 9.06 0.90 8.95
N ASP A 22 8.95 0.47 10.20
CA ASP A 22 8.96 -0.96 10.55
C ASP A 22 7.71 -1.67 9.99
N GLY A 23 6.54 -1.03 10.10
CA GLY A 23 5.30 -1.50 9.50
C GLY A 23 5.37 -1.62 7.97
N LEU A 24 5.94 -0.60 7.31
CA LEU A 24 6.17 -0.60 5.86
C LEU A 24 7.10 -1.74 5.45
N SER A 25 8.20 -1.94 6.18
CA SER A 25 9.16 -3.03 5.91
C SER A 25 8.51 -4.41 6.06
N LYS A 26 7.65 -4.58 7.07
CA LYS A 26 6.89 -5.83 7.27
C LYS A 26 5.87 -6.06 6.17
N MET A 27 5.13 -5.03 5.79
CA MET A 27 4.12 -5.08 4.73
C MET A 27 4.75 -5.37 3.36
N LEU A 28 5.90 -4.76 3.05
CA LEU A 28 6.69 -5.02 1.84
C LEU A 28 7.12 -6.49 1.71
N ARG A 29 7.60 -7.09 2.81
CA ARG A 29 7.99 -8.50 2.84
C ARG A 29 6.80 -9.40 2.49
N ILE A 30 5.68 -9.20 3.19
CA ILE A 30 4.45 -9.97 2.97
C ILE A 30 3.95 -9.81 1.53
N ALA A 31 3.91 -8.59 1.01
CA ALA A 31 3.44 -8.34 -0.35
C ALA A 31 4.34 -8.98 -1.41
N SER A 32 5.65 -9.09 -1.14
CA SER A 32 6.62 -9.73 -2.04
C SER A 32 6.48 -11.26 -2.05
N ASP A 33 6.09 -11.85 -0.91
CA ASP A 33 5.99 -13.30 -0.73
C ASP A 33 4.65 -13.89 -1.23
N LEU A 34 3.63 -13.06 -1.47
CA LEU A 34 2.28 -13.51 -1.80
C LEU A 34 1.90 -13.26 -3.27
N SER A 35 0.96 -14.08 -3.77
CA SER A 35 0.22 -13.79 -5.00
C SER A 35 -0.79 -12.66 -4.75
N PHE A 36 -1.32 -12.05 -5.82
CA PHE A 36 -2.36 -11.03 -5.67
C PHE A 36 -3.64 -11.57 -5.01
N ALA A 37 -4.03 -12.79 -5.38
CA ALA A 37 -5.20 -13.44 -4.80
C ALA A 37 -5.02 -13.74 -3.30
N ASP A 38 -3.82 -14.09 -2.87
CA ASP A 38 -3.52 -14.35 -1.46
C ASP A 38 -3.37 -13.05 -0.67
N LEU A 39 -2.76 -12.03 -1.26
CA LEU A 39 -2.64 -10.71 -0.65
C LEU A 39 -4.01 -10.07 -0.39
N LEU A 40 -4.97 -10.26 -1.30
CA LEU A 40 -6.37 -9.84 -1.11
C LEU A 40 -7.05 -10.49 0.11
N LYS A 41 -6.63 -11.69 0.50
CA LYS A 41 -7.20 -12.44 1.63
C LYS A 41 -6.42 -12.23 2.93
N HIS A 42 -5.26 -11.59 2.86
CA HIS A 42 -4.32 -11.49 3.98
C HIS A 42 -4.79 -10.50 5.06
N GLN A 43 -5.10 -11.05 6.24
CA GLN A 43 -5.64 -10.33 7.41
C GLN A 43 -4.66 -9.37 8.09
N GLY A 44 -3.38 -9.32 7.70
CA GLY A 44 -2.44 -8.33 8.24
C GLY A 44 -2.35 -7.07 7.39
N VAL A 45 -2.40 -7.26 6.06
CA VAL A 45 -2.15 -6.20 5.07
C VAL A 45 -3.44 -5.53 4.63
N HIS A 46 -4.59 -6.24 4.70
CA HIS A 46 -5.90 -5.65 4.40
C HIS A 46 -5.91 -4.93 3.05
N LEU A 47 -5.52 -5.63 1.98
CA LEU A 47 -5.53 -5.05 0.65
C LEU A 47 -6.98 -4.78 0.22
N GLU A 48 -7.32 -3.51 0.04
CA GLU A 48 -8.68 -3.06 -0.26
C GLU A 48 -8.68 -2.27 -1.57
N LYS A 49 -9.59 -2.59 -2.49
CA LYS A 49 -9.80 -1.79 -3.71
C LYS A 49 -10.51 -0.50 -3.32
N LEU A 50 -9.98 0.65 -3.75
CA LEU A 50 -10.59 1.95 -3.51
C LEU A 50 -11.72 2.21 -4.52
N THR A 51 -12.96 2.16 -4.05
CA THR A 51 -14.15 2.38 -4.90
C THR A 51 -14.14 3.79 -5.49
N GLY A 52 -14.35 3.89 -6.80
CA GLY A 52 -14.40 5.17 -7.52
C GLY A 52 -13.05 5.90 -7.64
N LYS A 53 -11.94 5.30 -7.19
CA LYS A 53 -10.59 5.88 -7.31
C LYS A 53 -9.79 5.11 -8.34
N THR A 54 -9.29 5.85 -9.33
CA THR A 54 -8.42 5.32 -10.39
C THR A 54 -7.18 6.20 -10.51
N ASP A 55 -6.09 5.60 -10.94
CA ASP A 55 -4.90 6.35 -11.30
C ASP A 55 -5.18 7.21 -12.55
N PRO A 56 -4.90 8.53 -12.51
CA PRO A 56 -5.30 9.43 -13.59
C PRO A 56 -4.57 9.16 -14.92
N VAL A 57 -3.39 8.52 -14.87
CA VAL A 57 -2.56 8.25 -16.05
C VAL A 57 -2.95 6.92 -16.69
N THR A 58 -2.94 5.85 -15.91
CA THR A 58 -3.17 4.47 -16.39
C THR A 58 -4.65 4.09 -16.42
N LYS A 59 -5.53 4.87 -15.79
CA LYS A 59 -6.97 4.61 -15.60
C LYS A 59 -7.28 3.31 -14.85
N LYS A 60 -6.28 2.69 -14.23
CA LYS A 60 -6.43 1.45 -13.47
C LYS A 60 -6.91 1.74 -12.04
N PRO A 61 -7.58 0.78 -11.39
CA PRO A 61 -8.07 0.96 -10.02
C PRO A 61 -6.93 1.12 -9.03
N LEU A 62 -7.14 1.97 -8.04
CA LEU A 62 -6.24 2.12 -6.90
C LEU A 62 -6.63 1.18 -5.77
N TYR A 63 -5.64 0.82 -4.97
CA TYR A 63 -5.76 -0.06 -3.81
C TYR A 63 -5.11 0.58 -2.60
N SER A 64 -5.50 0.13 -1.41
CA SER A 64 -4.92 0.55 -0.15
C SER A 64 -4.41 -0.64 0.65
N LEU A 65 -3.19 -0.56 1.15
CA LEU A 65 -2.53 -1.57 1.98
C LEU A 65 -2.26 -1.00 3.36
N ARG A 66 -2.56 -1.76 4.41
CA ARG A 66 -2.22 -1.40 5.78
C ARG A 66 -0.73 -1.65 6.05
N ALA A 67 0.00 -0.59 6.41
CA ALA A 67 1.35 -0.71 6.96
C ALA A 67 1.30 -0.78 8.50
N THR A 68 0.49 0.08 9.12
CA THR A 68 0.17 0.07 10.55
C THR A 68 -1.29 0.47 10.75
N ARG A 69 -1.77 0.52 12.00
CA ARG A 69 -3.12 1.08 12.29
C ARG A 69 -3.26 2.58 12.00
N ALA A 70 -2.14 3.30 11.84
CA ALA A 70 -2.09 4.74 11.64
C ALA A 70 -1.54 5.12 10.25
N ALA A 71 -1.16 4.15 9.42
CA ALA A 71 -0.57 4.41 8.12
C ALA A 71 -0.96 3.35 7.10
N ARG A 72 -1.35 3.81 5.91
CA ARG A 72 -1.67 2.99 4.74
C ARG A 72 -0.83 3.40 3.55
N VAL A 73 -0.71 2.51 2.58
CA VAL A 73 -0.05 2.76 1.31
C VAL A 73 -1.07 2.69 0.20
N ILE A 74 -1.10 3.72 -0.64
CA ILE A 74 -1.87 3.69 -1.88
C ILE A 74 -1.03 3.02 -2.94
N ALA A 75 -1.62 2.07 -3.65
CA ALA A 75 -0.96 1.29 -4.67
C ALA A 75 -1.81 1.15 -5.93
N LEU A 76 -1.11 0.91 -7.03
CA LEU A 76 -1.68 0.52 -8.31
C LEU A 76 -1.33 -0.94 -8.59
N VAL A 77 -2.28 -1.68 -9.17
CA VAL A 77 -2.04 -3.04 -9.67
C VAL A 77 -2.00 -3.01 -11.19
N ASP A 78 -0.88 -3.47 -11.74
CA ASP A 78 -0.64 -3.58 -13.17
C ASP A 78 -0.20 -5.00 -13.52
N GLY A 79 -1.14 -5.84 -13.97
CA GLY A 79 -0.89 -7.26 -14.17
C GLY A 79 -0.49 -7.92 -12.85
N ASP A 80 0.69 -8.55 -12.83
CA ASP A 80 1.29 -9.13 -11.61
C ASP A 80 2.24 -8.15 -10.87
N THR A 81 2.16 -6.86 -11.20
CA THR A 81 2.97 -5.82 -10.54
C THR A 81 2.12 -5.00 -9.58
N LEU A 82 2.58 -4.91 -8.33
CA LEU A 82 2.06 -3.97 -7.33
C LEU A 82 3.00 -2.77 -7.24
N VAL A 83 2.54 -1.62 -7.70
CA VAL A 83 3.30 -0.36 -7.67
C VAL A 83 2.84 0.47 -6.47
N LEU A 84 3.75 0.70 -5.52
CA LEU A 84 3.45 1.51 -4.33
C LEU A 84 3.62 2.99 -4.66
N LEU A 85 2.60 3.81 -4.42
CA LEU A 85 2.56 5.19 -4.90
C LEU A 85 2.90 6.19 -3.80
N THR A 86 2.22 6.09 -2.65
CA THR A 86 2.38 7.06 -1.55
C THR A 86 2.01 6.44 -0.20
N VAL A 87 2.58 6.97 0.88
CA VAL A 87 2.20 6.65 2.26
C VAL A 87 1.23 7.70 2.77
N VAL A 88 0.05 7.26 3.23
CA VAL A 88 -0.99 8.12 3.80
C VAL A 88 -1.23 7.79 5.27
N SER A 89 -1.47 8.81 6.08
CA SER A 89 -1.93 8.65 7.45
C SER A 89 -3.36 8.09 7.48
N ASP A 90 -3.58 7.03 8.25
CA ASP A 90 -4.90 6.43 8.48
C ASP A 90 -5.66 7.23 9.55
N HIS A 91 -6.04 8.47 9.22
CA HIS A 91 -6.79 9.37 10.12
C HIS A 91 -8.31 9.10 10.12
N ASP A 92 -8.79 8.06 9.43
CA ASP A 92 -10.22 7.74 9.28
C ASP A 92 -10.91 7.25 10.58
N LYS A 93 -10.22 7.34 11.73
CA LYS A 93 -10.81 7.11 13.07
C LYS A 93 -10.91 8.35 13.95
N ALA A 94 -10.44 9.52 13.48
CA ALA A 94 -10.45 10.76 14.27
C ALA A 94 -11.61 11.71 13.96
N TYR A 95 -12.42 11.45 12.93
CA TYR A 95 -13.66 12.19 12.68
C TYR A 95 -14.85 11.34 13.12
N LYS A 96 -15.20 11.46 14.40
CA LYS A 96 -16.55 11.22 14.93
C LYS A 96 -17.19 12.57 15.22
#